data_AF-A0A3C1S3Q6-F1
#
_entry.id   AF-A0A3C1S3Q6-F1
#
_cell.length_a   1.000
_cell.length_b   1.000
_cell.length_c   1.000
_cell.angle_alpha   90.00
_cell.angle_beta   90.00
_cell.angle_gamma   90.00
#
_symmetry.space_group_name_H-M   'P 1'
#
loop_
_entity.id
_entity.type
_entity.pdbx_description
1 polymer ?
#
loop_
_entity_poly.entity_id
_entity_poly.type
_entity_poly.pdbx_seq_one_letter_code
_entity_poly.pdbx_strand_id
1 'polypeptide(L)'
;MISDVINSAEEVGITAIELNSEEQLDVQLNNLTRDSDAPVMLISWDYSTTITFNNYGLLNNPITDFNCLLMGKAKQNIAEQKRDVAEEMGLLFQLFLQNLRHRLLSYRSGQVEPLTNAGWINLPSYGRGLHSGVQGRWSMISRAANCDDIYPKQKGVGYDEIGSSSIK
;
A
#
# COMPACT_ATOMS: atom_id res chain seq x y z
N MET A 1 -4.89 3.67 3.69
CA MET A 1 -4.46 2.33 3.23
C MET A 1 -3.59 2.46 2.00
N ILE A 2 -4.15 2.66 0.80
CA ILE A 2 -3.32 2.84 -0.41
C ILE A 2 -2.45 4.10 -0.33
N SER A 3 -2.96 5.16 0.29
CA SER A 3 -2.19 6.37 0.62
C SER A 3 -0.94 6.09 1.45
N ASP A 4 -1.00 5.16 2.40
CA ASP A 4 0.15 4.79 3.22
C ASP A 4 1.21 4.08 2.37
N VAL A 5 0.78 3.23 1.43
CA VAL A 5 1.65 2.56 0.47
C VAL A 5 2.34 3.58 -0.45
N ILE A 6 1.58 4.47 -1.09
CA ILE A 6 2.11 5.49 -2.00
C ILE A 6 3.10 6.40 -1.27
N ASN A 7 2.71 6.94 -0.11
CA ASN A 7 3.59 7.83 0.65
C ASN A 7 4.86 7.13 1.16
N SER A 8 4.83 5.81 1.37
CA SER A 8 6.02 5.04 1.77
C SER A 8 6.98 4.82 0.60
N ALA A 9 6.43 4.62 -0.60
CA ALA A 9 7.20 4.44 -1.82
C ALA A 9 7.88 5.75 -2.24
N GLU A 10 7.16 6.87 -2.20
CA GLU A 10 7.70 8.18 -2.56
C GLU A 10 8.86 8.61 -1.64
N GLU A 11 8.80 8.28 -0.34
CA GLU A 11 9.88 8.56 0.62
C GLU A 11 11.20 7.84 0.31
N VAL A 12 11.15 6.75 -0.47
CA VAL A 12 12.34 6.02 -0.92
C VAL A 12 12.66 6.30 -2.39
N GLY A 13 12.04 7.32 -2.99
CA GLY A 13 12.29 7.73 -4.37
C GLY A 13 11.61 6.85 -5.42
N ILE A 14 10.56 6.12 -5.05
CA ILE A 14 9.77 5.31 -5.98
C ILE A 14 8.50 6.06 -6.35
N THR A 15 8.22 6.17 -7.64
CA THR A 15 6.94 6.65 -8.15
C THR A 15 5.91 5.52 -8.09
N ALA A 16 4.99 5.57 -7.12
CA ALA A 16 3.95 4.56 -6.95
C ALA A 16 2.64 4.93 -7.67
N ILE A 17 2.07 3.97 -8.40
CA ILE A 17 0.86 4.13 -9.20
C ILE A 17 -0.07 2.95 -8.94
N GLU A 18 -1.30 3.23 -8.55
CA GLU A 18 -2.37 2.24 -8.48
C GLU A 18 -2.93 2.00 -9.89
N LEU A 19 -2.92 0.74 -10.32
CA LEU A 19 -3.34 0.36 -11.67
C LEU A 19 -4.86 0.24 -11.76
N ASN A 20 -5.52 1.20 -12.40
CA ASN A 20 -6.96 1.17 -12.59
C ASN A 20 -7.31 0.61 -13.98
N SER A 21 -7.60 -0.71 -14.06
CA SER A 21 -8.14 -1.46 -15.22
C SER A 21 -7.19 -1.93 -16.35
N GLU A 22 -7.74 -2.77 -17.24
CA GLU A 22 -7.18 -3.64 -18.30
C GLU A 22 -6.27 -2.99 -19.38
N GLU A 23 -5.81 -1.75 -19.19
CA GLU A 23 -4.97 -1.08 -20.19
C GLU A 23 -3.54 -1.62 -20.25
N GLN A 24 -2.94 -1.49 -21.44
CA GLN A 24 -1.62 -2.00 -21.78
C GLN A 24 -0.52 -1.43 -20.87
N LEU A 25 -0.27 -2.12 -19.76
CA LEU A 25 0.80 -1.90 -18.80
C LEU A 25 2.13 -1.54 -19.46
N ASP A 26 2.47 -2.22 -20.55
CA ASP A 26 3.69 -1.97 -21.32
C ASP A 26 3.76 -0.55 -21.92
N VAL A 27 2.63 0.01 -22.37
CA VAL A 27 2.56 1.36 -22.93
C VAL A 27 2.68 2.40 -21.82
N GLN A 28 1.98 2.19 -20.71
CA GLN A 28 2.07 3.08 -19.55
C GLN A 28 3.48 3.06 -18.95
N LEU A 29 4.09 1.88 -18.78
CA LEU A 29 5.47 1.72 -18.33
C LEU A 29 6.45 2.45 -19.24
N ASN A 30 6.33 2.29 -20.56
CA ASN A 30 7.24 2.95 -21.51
C ASN A 30 7.07 4.48 -21.53
N ASN A 31 5.86 4.99 -21.31
CA ASN A 31 5.61 6.43 -21.20
C ASN A 31 6.18 6.97 -19.88
N LEU A 32 5.86 6.32 -18.76
CA LEU A 32 6.34 6.71 -17.43
C LEU A 32 7.86 6.69 -17.34
N THR A 33 8.51 5.62 -17.80
CA THR A 33 9.98 5.49 -17.77
C THR A 33 10.70 6.27 -18.88
N ARG A 34 9.98 6.96 -19.76
CA ARG A 34 10.56 7.94 -20.68
C ARG A 34 10.66 9.32 -20.03
N ASP A 35 9.66 9.68 -19.24
CA ASP A 35 9.56 10.99 -18.59
C ASP A 35 10.13 10.98 -17.17
N SER A 36 10.22 9.81 -16.54
CA SER A 36 10.76 9.58 -15.20
C SER A 36 11.98 8.64 -15.26
N ASP A 37 13.15 9.16 -14.86
CA ASP A 37 14.32 8.34 -14.53
C ASP A 37 14.16 7.61 -13.18
N ALA A 38 13.10 7.90 -12.42
CA ALA A 38 12.84 7.28 -11.14
C ALA A 38 12.22 5.88 -11.28
N PRO A 39 12.53 4.95 -10.36
CA PRO A 39 11.86 3.65 -10.24
C PRO A 39 10.33 3.78 -10.16
N VAL A 40 9.62 2.90 -10.86
CA VAL A 40 8.15 2.91 -10.91
C VAL A 40 7.60 1.68 -10.20
N MET A 41 6.75 1.86 -9.20
CA MET A 41 5.98 0.80 -8.57
C MET A 41 4.54 0.82 -9.05
N LEU A 42 4.12 -0.27 -9.66
CA LEU A 42 2.75 -0.49 -10.07
C LEU A 42 2.06 -1.40 -9.06
N ILE A 43 1.07 -0.86 -8.37
CA ILE A 43 0.31 -1.57 -7.34
C ILE A 43 -0.95 -2.10 -7.99
N SER A 44 -1.21 -3.39 -7.82
CA SER A 44 -2.43 -4.00 -8.33
C SER A 44 -3.65 -3.49 -7.56
N TRP A 45 -4.73 -3.16 -8.26
CA TRP A 45 -6.00 -2.75 -7.67
C TRP A 45 -6.81 -3.91 -7.09
N ASP A 46 -6.45 -5.16 -7.43
CA ASP A 46 -7.15 -6.39 -7.04
C ASP A 46 -6.76 -6.91 -5.64
N TYR A 47 -6.42 -6.01 -4.71
CA TYR A 47 -6.08 -6.39 -3.34
C TYR A 47 -7.26 -6.99 -2.59
N SER A 48 -6.99 -8.02 -1.79
CA SER A 48 -8.00 -8.73 -0.99
C SER A 48 -7.94 -8.27 0.46
N THR A 49 -9.07 -7.95 1.07
CA THR A 49 -9.15 -7.54 2.49
C THR A 49 -9.96 -8.55 3.30
N THR A 50 -9.32 -9.09 4.35
CA THR A 50 -9.95 -9.99 5.31
C THR A 50 -10.39 -9.22 6.56
N ILE A 51 -11.66 -9.37 6.92
CA ILE A 51 -12.27 -8.76 8.10
C ILE A 51 -12.63 -9.86 9.09
N THR A 52 -12.26 -9.66 10.36
CA THR A 52 -12.58 -10.59 11.46
C THR A 52 -13.04 -9.84 12.70
N PHE A 53 -13.79 -10.52 13.56
CA PHE A 53 -14.22 -10.00 14.85
C PHE A 53 -13.58 -10.82 15.97
N ASN A 54 -13.26 -10.17 17.09
CA ASN A 54 -12.78 -10.87 18.28
C ASN A 54 -13.94 -11.51 19.06
N ASN A 55 -13.60 -12.23 20.13
CA ASN A 55 -14.56 -12.93 20.99
C ASN A 55 -15.54 -12.00 21.73
N TYR A 56 -15.33 -10.68 21.67
CA TYR A 56 -16.20 -9.66 22.26
C TYR A 56 -17.07 -8.96 21.20
N GLY A 57 -17.05 -9.42 19.95
CA GLY A 57 -17.79 -8.82 18.84
C GLY A 57 -17.19 -7.50 18.33
N LEU A 58 -15.95 -7.16 18.71
CA LEU A 58 -15.27 -5.97 18.20
C LEU A 58 -14.50 -6.30 16.92
N LEU A 59 -14.49 -5.34 15.99
CA LEU A 59 -13.76 -5.44 14.72
C LEU A 59 -12.25 -5.47 14.98
N ASN A 60 -11.57 -6.52 14.51
CA ASN A 60 -10.11 -6.53 14.43
C ASN A 60 -9.64 -5.63 13.28
N ASN A 61 -8.41 -5.13 13.36
CA ASN A 61 -7.78 -4.45 12.22
C ASN A 61 -7.88 -5.34 10.96
N PRO A 62 -8.49 -4.86 9.86
CA PRO A 62 -8.56 -5.65 8.64
C PRO A 62 -7.16 -5.89 8.07
N ILE A 63 -6.95 -7.06 7.47
CA ILE A 63 -5.69 -7.44 6.82
C ILE A 63 -5.89 -7.40 5.32
N THR A 64 -5.03 -6.68 4.61
CA THR A 64 -5.09 -6.53 3.16
C THR A 64 -3.84 -7.08 2.50
N ASP A 65 -4.02 -7.92 1.49
CA ASP A 65 -2.96 -8.51 0.68
C ASP A 65 -2.72 -7.69 -0.58
N PHE A 66 -1.46 -7.32 -0.81
CA PHE A 66 -1.03 -6.52 -1.94
C PHE A 66 -0.05 -7.29 -2.83
N ASN A 67 -0.12 -7.00 -4.13
CA ASN A 67 0.87 -7.38 -5.12
C ASN A 67 1.32 -6.13 -5.88
N CYS A 68 2.60 -6.05 -6.23
CA CYS A 68 3.13 -4.97 -7.03
C CYS A 68 4.22 -5.42 -8.02
N LEU A 69 4.46 -4.60 -9.02
CA LEU A 69 5.64 -4.64 -9.87
C LEU A 69 6.46 -3.38 -9.63
N LEU A 70 7.67 -3.52 -9.10
CA LEU A 70 8.62 -2.41 -8.98
C LEU A 70 9.69 -2.55 -10.05
N MET A 71 9.78 -1.56 -10.92
CA MET A 71 10.57 -1.62 -12.15
C MET A 71 11.49 -0.42 -12.27
N GLY A 72 12.73 -0.68 -12.66
CA GLY A 72 13.69 0.29 -13.17
C GLY A 72 13.99 0.02 -14.64
N LYS A 73 14.70 0.96 -15.28
CA LYS A 73 15.09 0.88 -16.68
C LYS A 73 16.61 0.68 -16.79
N ALA A 74 17.02 -0.45 -17.35
CA ALA A 74 18.43 -0.66 -17.66
C ALA A 74 18.90 0.29 -18.76
N LYS A 75 20.15 0.75 -18.67
CA LYS A 75 20.76 1.62 -19.69
C LYS A 75 20.99 0.87 -21.00
N GLN A 76 21.30 -0.42 -20.91
CA GLN A 76 21.56 -1.28 -22.06
C GLN A 76 20.84 -2.62 -21.95
N ASN A 77 20.62 -3.27 -23.10
CA ASN A 77 19.99 -4.59 -23.17
C ASN A 77 20.98 -5.72 -22.88
N ILE A 78 21.67 -5.64 -21.73
CA ILE A 78 22.70 -6.61 -21.34
C ILE A 78 22.23 -7.31 -20.06
N ALA A 79 22.35 -8.64 -20.04
CA ALA A 79 21.83 -9.48 -18.96
C ALA A 79 22.38 -9.09 -17.58
N GLU A 80 23.64 -8.68 -17.51
CA GLU A 80 24.30 -8.22 -16.28
C GLU A 80 23.66 -6.94 -15.74
N GLN A 81 23.59 -5.88 -16.55
CA GLN A 81 22.93 -4.62 -16.13
C GLN A 81 21.47 -4.82 -15.73
N LYS A 82 20.76 -5.70 -16.45
CA LYS A 82 19.39 -6.08 -16.11
C LYS A 82 19.28 -6.76 -14.75
N ARG A 83 20.26 -7.58 -14.37
CA ARG A 83 20.35 -8.18 -13.04
C ARG A 83 20.66 -7.11 -11.98
N ASP A 84 21.63 -6.23 -12.26
CA ASP A 84 22.00 -5.16 -11.32
C ASP A 84 20.81 -4.25 -10.99
N VAL A 85 20.04 -3.86 -12.01
CA VAL A 85 18.81 -3.07 -11.81
C VAL A 85 17.77 -3.86 -11.00
N ALA A 86 17.58 -5.16 -11.28
CA ALA A 86 16.65 -5.97 -10.50
C ALA A 86 17.07 -6.10 -9.02
N GLU A 87 18.36 -6.19 -8.74
CA GLU A 87 18.90 -6.21 -7.38
C GLU A 87 18.73 -4.86 -6.67
N GLU A 88 18.99 -3.75 -7.36
CA GLU A 88 18.73 -2.40 -6.86
C GLU A 88 17.25 -2.20 -6.51
N MET A 89 16.34 -2.66 -7.39
CA MET A 89 14.90 -2.61 -7.11
C MET A 89 14.52 -3.48 -5.91
N GLY A 90 15.20 -4.62 -5.72
CA GLY A 90 15.02 -5.44 -4.51
C GLY A 90 15.41 -4.70 -3.23
N LEU A 91 16.49 -3.93 -3.25
CA LEU A 91 16.90 -3.09 -2.11
C LEU A 91 15.88 -1.96 -1.85
N LEU A 92 15.44 -1.28 -2.90
CA LEU A 92 14.40 -0.25 -2.78
C LEU A 92 13.08 -0.81 -2.24
N PHE A 93 12.69 -2.01 -2.67
CA PHE A 93 11.51 -2.68 -2.14
C PHE A 93 11.64 -2.98 -0.64
N GLN A 94 12.81 -3.41 -0.18
CA GLN A 94 13.05 -3.61 1.26
C GLN A 94 12.93 -2.30 2.05
N LEU A 95 13.52 -1.20 1.55
CA LEU A 95 13.43 0.11 2.19
C LEU A 95 11.99 0.62 2.23
N PHE A 96 11.25 0.47 1.13
CA PHE A 96 9.83 0.74 1.08
C PHE A 96 9.06 -0.02 2.17
N LEU A 97 9.28 -1.33 2.32
CA LEU A 97 8.61 -2.14 3.34
C LEU A 97 8.96 -1.70 4.76
N GLN A 98 10.21 -1.27 5.00
CA GLN A 98 10.63 -0.72 6.29
C GLN A 98 9.89 0.59 6.62
N ASN A 99 9.78 1.50 5.65
CA ASN A 99 9.03 2.75 5.80
C ASN A 99 7.53 2.49 6.01
N LEU A 100 6.95 1.60 5.20
CA LEU A 100 5.56 1.21 5.32
C LEU A 100 5.28 0.63 6.71
N ARG A 101 6.10 -0.33 7.16
CA ARG A 101 5.99 -0.90 8.50
C ARG A 101 5.98 0.18 9.59
N HIS A 102 6.89 1.15 9.50
CA HIS A 102 6.98 2.22 10.50
C HIS A 102 5.68 3.03 10.60
N ARG A 103 5.07 3.38 9.45
CA ARG A 103 3.79 4.11 9.39
C ARG A 103 2.64 3.30 10.00
N LEU A 104 2.61 2.01 9.73
CA LEU A 104 1.54 1.11 10.19
C LEU A 104 1.60 0.78 11.69
N LEU A 105 2.70 1.09 12.38
CA LEU A 105 2.80 0.90 13.84
C LEU A 105 1.68 1.64 14.59
N SER A 106 1.20 2.75 14.04
CA SER A 106 0.10 3.54 14.61
C SER A 106 -1.27 2.84 14.55
N TYR A 107 -1.44 1.87 13.65
CA TYR A 107 -2.69 1.14 13.46
C TYR A 107 -2.75 -0.15 14.30
N ARG A 108 -1.63 -0.55 14.88
CA ARG A 108 -1.49 -1.82 15.60
C ARG A 108 -2.32 -1.81 16.89
N SER A 109 -3.21 -2.79 17.02
CA SER A 109 -3.76 -3.20 18.31
C SER A 109 -2.87 -4.27 18.96
N GLY A 110 -2.31 -3.97 20.13
CA GLY A 110 -1.48 -4.93 20.88
C GLY A 110 -0.12 -5.22 20.24
N GLN A 111 0.24 -6.51 20.16
CA GLN A 111 1.56 -7.00 19.67
C GLN A 111 1.48 -7.61 18.26
N VAL A 112 0.43 -7.32 17.49
CA VAL A 112 0.27 -7.85 16.12
C VAL A 112 1.27 -7.16 15.19
N GLU A 113 2.05 -7.93 14.43
CA GLU A 113 2.96 -7.36 13.44
C GLU A 113 2.14 -6.71 12.31
N PRO A 114 2.32 -5.41 12.01
CA PRO A 114 1.46 -4.70 11.06
C PRO A 114 1.71 -5.07 9.59
N LEU A 115 2.84 -5.71 9.29
CA LEU A 115 3.25 -6.10 7.95
C LEU A 115 3.82 -7.52 7.99
N THR A 116 3.22 -8.43 7.22
CA THR A 116 3.57 -9.85 7.19
C THR A 116 3.62 -10.37 5.76
N ASN A 117 4.05 -11.63 5.58
CA ASN A 117 4.10 -12.31 4.27
C ASN A 117 4.85 -11.54 3.17
N ALA A 118 5.76 -10.65 3.56
CA ALA A 118 6.51 -9.84 2.63
C ALA A 118 7.54 -10.70 1.88
N GLY A 119 7.59 -10.53 0.57
CA GLY A 119 8.59 -11.17 -0.27
C GLY A 119 8.54 -10.63 -1.69
N TRP A 120 9.58 -10.93 -2.46
CA TRP A 120 9.62 -10.59 -3.87
C TRP A 120 10.34 -11.66 -4.68
N ILE A 121 10.10 -11.63 -5.99
CA ILE A 121 10.88 -12.38 -6.98
C ILE A 121 11.58 -11.41 -7.91
N ASN A 122 12.80 -11.73 -8.31
CA ASN A 122 13.53 -10.91 -9.28
C ASN A 122 12.94 -11.12 -10.68
N LEU A 123 12.72 -10.01 -11.36
CA LEU A 123 12.28 -9.92 -12.75
C LEU A 123 13.39 -9.24 -13.57
N PRO A 124 14.45 -9.98 -13.96
CA PRO A 124 15.54 -9.40 -14.74
C PRO A 124 15.10 -8.96 -16.13
N SER A 125 13.96 -9.40 -16.63
CA SER A 125 13.38 -8.84 -17.85
C SER A 125 11.86 -8.89 -17.75
N TYR A 126 11.21 -7.76 -17.99
CA TYR A 126 9.76 -7.65 -18.05
C TYR A 126 9.32 -6.92 -19.31
N GLY A 127 8.27 -7.45 -19.97
CA GLY A 127 7.78 -6.95 -21.24
C GLY A 127 8.81 -7.03 -22.38
N ARG A 128 8.57 -6.25 -23.44
CA ARG A 128 9.46 -6.17 -24.62
C ARG A 128 10.58 -5.13 -24.49
N GLY A 129 10.73 -4.48 -23.33
CA GLY A 129 11.63 -3.36 -23.09
C GLY A 129 12.92 -3.69 -22.32
N LEU A 130 13.55 -2.63 -21.78
CA LEU A 130 14.73 -2.70 -20.89
C LEU A 130 14.33 -2.71 -19.40
N HIS A 131 13.08 -3.05 -19.12
CA HIS A 131 12.55 -3.01 -17.76
C HIS A 131 13.01 -4.23 -16.98
N SER A 132 13.60 -3.97 -15.82
CA SER A 132 14.05 -4.98 -14.87
C SER A 132 13.68 -4.54 -13.46
N GLY A 133 13.39 -5.49 -12.58
CA GLY A 133 12.90 -5.14 -11.26
C GLY A 133 12.48 -6.32 -10.44
N VAL A 134 11.44 -6.15 -9.64
CA VAL A 134 10.91 -7.17 -8.74
C VAL A 134 9.39 -7.22 -8.76
N GLN A 135 8.83 -8.43 -8.64
CA GLN A 135 7.42 -8.62 -8.32
C GLN A 135 7.31 -8.85 -6.82
N GLY A 136 6.74 -7.88 -6.13
CA GLY A 136 6.59 -7.86 -4.68
C GLY A 136 5.20 -8.30 -4.23
N ARG A 137 5.13 -8.86 -3.03
CA ARG A 137 3.88 -9.13 -2.30
C ARG A 137 4.06 -8.86 -0.82
N TRP A 138 3.00 -8.44 -0.15
CA TRP A 138 2.95 -8.31 1.31
C TRP A 138 1.50 -8.30 1.79
N SER A 139 1.31 -8.61 3.08
CA SER A 139 0.06 -8.40 3.80
C SER A 139 0.26 -7.25 4.78
N MET A 140 -0.71 -6.35 4.90
CA MET A 140 -0.65 -5.26 5.89
C MET A 140 -1.97 -5.06 6.61
N ILE A 141 -1.89 -4.62 7.87
CA ILE A 141 -3.08 -4.16 8.59
C ILE A 141 -3.54 -2.81 8.05
N SER A 142 -4.84 -2.59 8.12
CA SER A 142 -5.46 -1.28 7.91
C SER A 142 -6.15 -0.79 9.18
N ARG A 143 -6.40 0.52 9.24
CA ARG A 143 -7.17 1.11 10.34
C ARG A 143 -8.59 0.55 10.32
N ALA A 144 -9.03 -0.04 11.43
CA ALA A 144 -10.43 -0.36 11.62
C ALA A 144 -11.23 0.96 11.70
N ALA A 145 -12.22 1.13 10.81
CA ALA A 145 -13.16 2.24 10.92
C ALA A 145 -14.10 1.97 12.10
N ASN A 146 -14.11 2.86 13.09
CA ASN A 146 -15.06 2.79 14.19
C ASN A 146 -16.38 3.45 13.78
N CYS A 147 -17.48 3.13 14.45
CA CYS A 147 -18.80 3.74 14.15
C CYS A 147 -18.79 5.28 14.22
N ASP A 148 -17.94 5.85 15.08
CA ASP A 148 -17.73 7.31 15.21
C ASP A 148 -17.03 7.95 13.98
N ASP A 149 -16.32 7.17 13.15
CA ASP A 149 -15.65 7.65 11.93
C ASP A 149 -16.63 7.73 10.73
N ILE A 150 -17.74 6.98 10.76
CA ILE A 150 -18.72 6.89 9.65
C ILE A 150 -19.84 7.94 9.82
N TYR A 151 -20.19 8.25 11.07
CA TYR A 151 -21.12 9.31 11.41
C TYR A 151 -20.38 10.32 12.28
N PRO A 152 -19.79 11.39 11.71
CA PRO A 152 -19.23 12.44 12.53
C PRO A 152 -20.33 12.93 13.47
N LYS A 153 -20.09 12.84 14.79
CA LYS A 153 -21.02 13.33 15.80
C LYS A 153 -21.44 14.73 15.39
N GLN A 154 -22.71 14.90 15.01
CA GLN A 154 -23.25 16.22 14.77
C GLN A 154 -22.98 17.01 16.04
N LYS A 155 -22.18 18.09 15.93
CA LYS A 155 -21.98 19.03 17.04
C LYS A 155 -23.36 19.36 17.58
N GLY A 156 -23.56 19.06 18.86
CA GLY A 156 -24.87 19.06 19.50
C GLY A 156 -25.69 20.28 19.12
N VAL A 157 -26.80 20.02 18.44
CA VAL A 157 -27.95 20.92 18.54
C VAL A 157 -28.44 20.73 19.96
N GLY A 158 -28.23 21.75 20.80
CA GLY A 158 -28.66 21.73 22.20
C GLY A 158 -30.13 21.35 22.27
N TYR A 159 -30.42 20.25 22.97
CA TYR A 159 -31.75 20.05 23.50
C TYR A 159 -31.82 20.88 24.77
N ASP A 160 -32.55 22.00 24.69
CA ASP A 160 -32.94 22.75 25.87
C ASP A 160 -33.59 21.78 26.87
N GLU A 161 -33.12 21.84 28.11
CA GLU A 161 -33.67 21.11 29.24
C GLU A 161 -35.16 21.46 29.39
N ILE A 162 -36.05 20.55 28.99
CA ILE A 162 -37.46 20.64 29.35
C ILE A 162 -37.57 20.28 30.83
N GLY A 163 -37.56 21.34 31.63
CA GLY A 163 -38.16 21.53 32.95
C GLY A 163 -38.65 20.28 33.68
N SER A 164 -38.01 20.04 34.81
CA SER A 164 -38.56 19.29 35.93
C SER A 164 -39.99 19.77 36.28
N SER A 165 -40.98 18.90 36.18
CA SER A 165 -42.22 19.03 36.94
C SER A 165 -42.35 17.83 37.87
N SER A 166 -42.05 18.08 39.14
CA SER A 166 -42.26 17.16 40.26
C SER A 166 -43.76 16.85 40.39
N ILE A 167 -44.10 15.56 40.44
CA ILE A 167 -45.43 15.11 40.85
C ILE A 167 -45.39 14.89 42.36
N LYS A 168 -46.19 15.67 43.10
CA LYS A 168 -46.68 15.33 44.43
C LYS A 168 -48.10 14.81 44.30
#